data_AF-A0AB35L160-F1
#
_entry.id   AF-A0AB35L160-F1
#
_cell.length_a   1.000
_cell.length_b   1.000
_cell.length_c   1.000
_cell.angle_alpha   90.00
_cell.angle_beta   90.00
_cell.angle_gamma   90.00
#
_symmetry.space_group_name_H-M   'P 1'
#
loop_
_entity.id
_entity.type
_entity.pdbx_description
1 polymer ?
#
loop_
_entity_poly.entity_id
_entity_poly.type
_entity_poly.pdbx_seq_one_letter_code
_entity_poly.pdbx_strand_id
1 'polypeptide(L)' 'MAKKTIPDIVLDDVLVSANPRLESPRAESELKALRNLLAPACEKVVGAYAEVANHKSAERAFKRFLQNMISAT' A
#
# COMPACT_ATOMS: atom_id res chain seq x y z
N MET A 1 -14.16 -7.45 12.39
CA MET A 1 -12.74 -7.26 12.05
C MET A 1 -12.67 -6.17 10.98
N ALA A 2 -11.74 -5.22 11.10
CA ALA A 2 -11.54 -4.22 10.04
C ALA A 2 -11.15 -4.94 8.74
N LYS A 3 -11.73 -4.53 7.62
CA LYS A 3 -11.38 -5.07 6.30
C LYS A 3 -9.93 -4.68 6.00
N LYS A 4 -9.03 -5.67 5.81
CA LYS A 4 -7.68 -5.41 5.32
C LYS A 4 -7.76 -4.89 3.89
N THR A 5 -7.13 -3.75 3.62
CA THR A 5 -6.97 -3.23 2.26
C THR A 5 -5.77 -3.88 1.59
N ILE A 6 -4.76 -4.29 2.36
CA ILE A 6 -3.54 -4.94 1.87
C ILE A 6 -3.65 -6.45 2.14
N PRO A 7 -3.71 -7.30 1.11
CA PRO A 7 -3.65 -8.74 1.29
C PRO A 7 -2.30 -9.16 1.86
N ASP A 8 -2.29 -10.14 2.76
CA ASP A 8 -1.06 -10.60 3.42
C ASP A 8 0.01 -11.08 2.42
N ILE A 9 -0.40 -11.73 1.33
CA ILE A 9 0.50 -12.17 0.26
C ILE A 9 1.24 -11.00 -0.41
N VAL A 10 0.56 -9.87 -0.63
CA VAL A 10 1.17 -8.69 -1.26
C VAL A 10 2.20 -8.08 -0.31
N LEU A 11 1.90 -8.04 0.99
CA LEU A 11 2.84 -7.53 1.96
C LEU A 11 4.04 -8.46 2.12
N ASP A 12 3.83 -9.78 2.14
CA ASP A 12 4.92 -10.76 2.17
C ASP A 12 5.84 -10.65 0.95
N ASP A 13 5.28 -10.51 -0.26
CA ASP A 13 6.06 -10.32 -1.49
C ASP A 13 6.96 -9.09 -1.43
N VAL A 14 6.45 -7.97 -0.89
CA VAL A 14 7.22 -6.73 -0.71
C VAL A 14 8.32 -6.92 0.34
N LEU A 15 8.02 -7.60 1.45
CA LEU A 15 8.99 -7.87 2.51
C LEU A 15 10.12 -8.78 2.01
N VAL A 16 9.79 -9.83 1.25
CA VAL A 16 10.77 -10.71 0.61
C VAL A 16 11.58 -9.96 -0.46
N SER A 17 10.94 -9.12 -1.26
CA SER A 17 11.65 -8.31 -2.27
C SER A 17 12.65 -7.34 -1.61
N ALA A 18 12.30 -6.74 -0.47
CA ALA A 18 13.17 -5.85 0.29
C ALA A 18 14.27 -6.60 1.07
N ASN A 19 14.00 -7.84 1.48
CA ASN A 19 14.95 -8.71 2.16
C ASN A 19 14.82 -10.17 1.68
N PRO A 20 15.55 -10.55 0.60
CA PRO A 20 15.42 -11.87 -0.03
C PRO A 20 15.70 -13.06 0.89
N ARG A 21 16.35 -12.84 2.04
CA ARG A 21 16.59 -13.90 3.05
C ARG A 21 15.28 -14.45 3.64
N LEU A 22 14.21 -13.68 3.60
CA LEU A 22 12.89 -14.05 4.10
C LEU A 22 12.16 -15.08 3.22
N GLU A 23 12.65 -15.34 1.99
CA GLU A 23 12.11 -16.40 1.12
C GLU A 23 12.43 -17.81 1.66
N SER A 24 13.42 -17.92 2.55
CA SER A 24 13.80 -19.20 3.13
C SER A 24 12.65 -19.80 3.96
N PRO A 25 12.35 -21.10 3.84
CA PRO A 25 11.39 -21.78 4.73
C PRO A 25 11.75 -21.67 6.21
N ARG A 26 13.04 -21.43 6.53
CA ARG A 26 13.51 -21.24 7.90
C ARG A 26 13.19 -19.84 8.47
N ALA A 27 12.83 -18.89 7.61
CA ALA A 27 12.52 -17.51 7.95
C ALA A 27 11.01 -17.24 8.02
N GLU A 28 10.15 -18.25 7.89
CA GLU A 28 8.69 -18.08 7.87
C GLU A 28 8.16 -17.39 9.15
N SER A 29 8.71 -17.74 10.31
CA SER A 29 8.34 -17.11 11.59
C SER A 29 8.76 -15.64 11.65
N GLU A 30 9.92 -15.31 11.10
CA GLU A 30 10.46 -13.96 11.00
C GLU A 30 9.63 -13.11 10.02
N LEU A 31 9.32 -13.66 8.84
CA LEU A 31 8.45 -13.02 7.84
C LEU A 31 7.08 -12.71 8.45
N LYS A 32 6.47 -13.67 9.16
CA LYS A 32 5.20 -13.47 9.85
C LYS A 32 5.28 -12.41 10.94
N ALA A 33 6.39 -12.36 11.69
CA ALA A 33 6.60 -11.35 12.72
C ALA A 33 6.73 -9.94 12.12
N LEU A 34 7.51 -9.79 11.06
CA LEU A 34 7.64 -8.54 10.32
C LEU A 34 6.29 -8.10 9.73
N ARG A 35 5.55 -9.02 9.10
CA ARG A 35 4.22 -8.72 8.56
C ARG A 35 3.29 -8.21 9.65
N ASN A 36 3.22 -8.88 10.80
CA ASN A 36 2.36 -8.47 11.90
C ASN A 36 2.75 -7.10 12.48
N LEU A 37 4.04 -6.78 12.48
CA LEU A 37 4.55 -5.50 12.94
C LEU A 37 4.21 -4.36 11.96
N LEU A 38 4.38 -4.60 10.66
CA LEU A 38 4.32 -3.56 9.62
C LEU A 38 2.93 -3.40 9.00
N ALA A 39 2.12 -4.46 8.93
CA ALA A 39 0.79 -4.41 8.33
C ALA A 39 -0.09 -3.28 8.89
N PRO A 40 -0.17 -3.03 10.21
CA PRO A 40 -0.99 -1.94 10.74
C PRO A 40 -0.52 -0.56 10.28
N ALA A 41 0.78 -0.36 10.10
CA ALA A 41 1.33 0.91 9.62
C ALA A 41 1.03 1.10 8.14
N CYS A 42 1.23 0.05 7.32
CA CYS A 42 0.91 0.07 5.89
C CYS A 42 -0.59 0.35 5.65
N GLU A 43 -1.48 -0.28 6.42
CA GLU A 43 -2.93 -0.05 6.36
C GLU A 43 -3.30 1.41 6.70
N LYS A 44 -2.63 2.02 7.69
CA LYS A 44 -2.84 3.45 8.01
C LYS A 44 -2.42 4.37 6.85
N VAL A 45 -1.29 4.08 6.21
CA VAL A 45 -0.81 4.86 5.06
C VAL A 45 -1.79 4.76 3.90
N VAL A 46 -2.18 3.54 3.52
CA VAL A 46 -3.15 3.31 2.44
C VAL A 46 -4.52 3.93 2.79
N GLY A 47 -4.96 3.79 4.03
CA GLY A 47 -6.18 4.42 4.54
C GLY A 47 -6.16 5.94 4.37
N ALA A 48 -5.06 6.61 4.77
CA ALA A 48 -4.91 8.05 4.61
C ALA A 48 -4.96 8.49 3.13
N TYR A 49 -4.29 7.75 2.23
CA TYR A 49 -4.39 8.02 0.79
C TYR A 49 -5.80 7.80 0.24
N ALA A 50 -6.50 6.75 0.69
CA ALA A 50 -7.87 6.48 0.28
C ALA A 50 -8.82 7.58 0.76
N GLU A 51 -8.65 8.10 1.98
CA GLU A 51 -9.43 9.22 2.50
C GLU A 51 -9.22 10.49 1.67
N VAL A 52 -7.97 10.78 1.30
CA VAL A 52 -7.65 11.92 0.41
C VAL A 52 -8.25 11.72 -0.98
N ALA A 53 -8.14 10.53 -1.56
CA ALA A 53 -8.72 10.23 -2.88
C ALA A 53 -10.24 10.34 -2.89
N ASN A 54 -10.90 9.98 -1.79
CA ASN A 54 -12.35 10.11 -1.62
C ASN A 54 -12.79 11.54 -1.25
N HIS A 55 -11.84 12.47 -1.02
CA HIS A 55 -12.18 13.85 -0.74
C HIS A 55 -12.74 14.52 -2.01
N LYS A 56 -13.90 15.18 -1.90
CA LYS A 56 -14.61 15.77 -3.06
C LYS A 56 -13.77 16.76 -3.88
N SER A 57 -12.73 17.36 -3.29
CA SER A 57 -11.80 18.24 -4.00
C SER A 57 -10.73 17.49 -4.81
N ALA A 58 -10.41 16.25 -4.45
CA ALA A 58 -9.40 15.44 -5.12
C ALA A 58 -9.85 15.04 -6.53
N GLU A 59 -11.13 14.67 -6.71
CA GLU A 59 -11.70 14.38 -8.04
C GLU A 59 -11.60 15.61 -8.97
N ARG A 60 -11.91 16.80 -8.45
CA ARG A 60 -11.83 18.05 -9.23
C ARG A 60 -10.38 18.42 -9.56
N ALA A 61 -9.46 18.23 -8.62
CA ALA A 61 -8.03 18.44 -8.85
C ALA A 61 -7.47 17.44 -9.88
N PHE A 62 -7.89 16.19 -9.83
CA PHE A 62 -7.49 15.15 -10.78
C PHE A 62 -8.00 15.43 -12.19
N LYS A 63 -9.27 15.84 -12.35
CA LYS A 63 -9.82 16.28 -13.64
C LYS A 63 -9.02 17.45 -14.23
N ARG A 64 -8.64 18.43 -13.41
CA ARG A 64 -7.79 19.56 -13.84
C ARG A 64 -6.38 19.12 -14.22
N PHE A 65 -5.77 18.19 -13.47
CA PHE A 65 -4.47 17.63 -13.81
C PHE A 65 -4.49 16.94 -15.18
N LEU A 66 -5.50 16.12 -15.46
CA LEU A 66 -5.68 15.47 -16.77
C LEU A 66 -5.90 16.49 -17.89
N GLN A 67 -6.75 17.49 -17.66
CA GLN A 67 -6.96 18.58 -18.63
C GLN A 67 -5.65 19.30 -18.96
N ASN A 68 -4.84 19.62 -17.94
CA ASN A 68 -3.56 20.28 -18.12
C ASN A 68 -2.55 19.41 -18.89
N MET A 69 -2.51 18.10 -18.62
CA MET A 69 -1.65 17.16 -19.36
C MET A 69 -2.05 17.06 -20.84
N ILE A 70 -3.36 16.98 -21.12
CA ILE A 70 -3.88 16.93 -22.50
C ILE A 70 -3.59 18.25 -23.24
N SER A 71 -3.76 19.40 -22.58
CA SER A 71 -3.46 20.70 -23.18
C SER A 71 -1.97 21.00 -23.31
N ALA A 72 -1.11 20.29 -22.59
CA ALA A 72 0.34 20.37 -22.71
C ALA A 72 0.92 19.45 -23.79
N THR A 73 0.06 18.69 -24.49
CA THR A 73 0.40 17.88 -25.68
C THR A 73 0.04 18.66 -26.94
#